data_AF-A0A960QAG7-F1
#
_entry.id   AF-A0A960QAG7-F1
#
_cell.length_a   1.000
_cell.length_b   1.000
_cell.length_c   1.000
_cell.angle_alpha   90.00
_cell.angle_beta   90.00
_cell.angle_gamma   90.00
#
_symmetry.space_group_name_H-M   'P 1'
#
loop_
_entity.id
_entity.type
_entity.pdbx_description
1 polymer ?
#
loop_
_entity_poly.entity_id
_entity_poly.type
_entity_poly.pdbx_seq_one_letter_code
_entity_poly.pdbx_strand_id
1 'polypeptide(L)'
;APAAVVAAVARLEEAAGPVRAVIYGGPELSPELTRTLGEVDADFLAYRLRDRLAAVESVGAALEGRPVVHLLASTVAAVLGGLAVVVDGAADLYLGLLAQARRQRGDAGRWLCADWDAVRYGHESAETTSRLPREAIQAAEVPAVLDGLLALASGGEGGRVVVSTTDLEARRRRSLGEQEDVAAGASERRARPDDLPEPYAEPETDTQRRVAEVWAEVLGLDRVGLHDNYFDLGGNSLMATQLVSRLRGAFRVELALQSFFDGATVADVAESIEVARWSAQVQAEEAGGAVAVGVGEEMGEI
;
A
#
# COMPACT_ATOMS: atom_id res chain seq x y z
N ALA A 1 5.76 -21.19 -19.47
CA ALA A 1 5.59 -22.64 -19.66
C ALA A 1 6.77 -23.39 -19.05
N PRO A 2 6.55 -24.51 -18.34
CA PRO A 2 7.60 -25.19 -17.57
C PRO A 2 8.85 -25.54 -18.38
N ALA A 3 8.70 -26.00 -19.63
CA ALA A 3 9.83 -26.36 -20.49
C ALA A 3 10.81 -25.19 -20.76
N ALA A 4 10.28 -23.97 -20.91
CA ALA A 4 11.11 -22.78 -21.08
C ALA A 4 11.89 -22.44 -19.80
N VAL A 5 11.28 -22.68 -18.63
CA VAL A 5 11.95 -22.50 -17.33
C VAL A 5 13.06 -23.52 -17.15
N VAL A 6 12.82 -24.80 -17.47
CA VAL A 6 13.87 -25.84 -17.41
C VAL A 6 15.06 -25.47 -18.29
N ALA A 7 14.82 -25.01 -19.52
CA ALA A 7 15.88 -24.58 -20.43
C ALA A 7 16.62 -23.33 -19.93
N ALA A 8 15.92 -22.39 -19.28
CA ALA A 8 16.55 -21.23 -18.65
C ALA A 8 17.43 -21.62 -17.46
N VAL A 9 16.95 -22.52 -16.60
CA VAL A 9 17.70 -23.06 -15.46
C VAL A 9 18.95 -23.79 -15.94
N ALA A 10 18.84 -24.67 -16.94
CA ALA A 10 19.99 -25.39 -17.47
C ALA A 10 21.11 -24.46 -17.98
N ARG A 11 20.73 -23.41 -18.73
CA ARG A 11 21.70 -22.39 -19.20
C ARG A 11 22.34 -21.62 -18.05
N LEU A 12 21.56 -21.28 -17.02
CA LEU A 12 22.08 -20.60 -15.84
C LEU A 12 23.04 -21.51 -15.06
N GLU A 13 22.73 -22.79 -14.94
CA GLU A 13 23.58 -23.75 -14.24
C GLU A 13 24.89 -24.04 -14.97
N GLU A 14 24.88 -24.02 -16.30
CA GLU A 14 26.08 -24.11 -17.11
C GLU A 14 27.02 -22.90 -16.90
N ALA A 15 26.44 -21.70 -16.75
CA ALA A 15 27.21 -20.46 -16.60
C ALA A 15 27.67 -20.17 -15.16
N ALA A 16 26.85 -20.51 -14.15
CA ALA A 16 27.01 -20.04 -12.78
C ALA A 16 27.00 -21.16 -11.72
N GLY A 17 26.88 -22.42 -12.15
CA GLY A 17 26.77 -23.57 -11.25
C GLY A 17 25.33 -23.80 -10.75
N PRO A 18 25.13 -24.83 -9.89
CA PRO A 18 23.80 -25.33 -9.56
C PRO A 18 22.92 -24.28 -8.90
N VAL A 19 21.65 -24.21 -9.32
CA VAL A 19 20.64 -23.35 -8.70
C VAL A 19 20.30 -23.91 -7.33
N ARG A 20 20.57 -23.11 -6.29
CA ARG A 20 20.28 -23.48 -4.89
C ARG A 20 18.99 -22.86 -4.38
N ALA A 21 18.57 -21.74 -4.95
CA ALA A 21 17.38 -21.03 -4.55
C ALA A 21 16.71 -20.34 -5.76
N VAL A 22 15.39 -20.22 -5.68
CA VAL A 22 14.56 -19.38 -6.54
C VAL A 22 13.81 -18.40 -5.65
N ILE A 23 13.90 -17.13 -5.99
CA ILE A 23 13.16 -16.05 -5.33
C ILE A 23 12.04 -15.63 -6.26
N TYR A 24 10.80 -15.72 -5.77
CA TYR A 24 9.61 -15.28 -6.48
C TYR A 24 9.33 -13.85 -6.01
N GLY A 25 9.56 -12.88 -6.89
CA GLY A 25 9.40 -11.46 -6.57
C GLY A 25 7.97 -11.10 -6.14
N GLY A 26 7.87 -10.00 -5.39
CA GLY A 26 6.60 -9.37 -5.06
C GLY A 26 5.98 -8.66 -6.25
N PRO A 27 4.71 -8.23 -6.14
CA PRO A 27 4.06 -7.42 -7.15
C PRO A 27 4.81 -6.09 -7.36
N GLU A 28 4.77 -5.57 -8.58
CA GLU A 28 5.25 -4.23 -8.86
C GLU A 28 4.36 -3.20 -8.14
N LEU A 29 4.98 -2.17 -7.57
CA LEU A 29 4.24 -1.06 -6.96
C LEU A 29 3.47 -0.33 -8.07
N SER A 30 2.16 -0.36 -8.00
CA SER A 30 1.29 0.24 -9.02
C SER A 30 0.16 1.04 -8.37
N PRO A 31 -0.38 2.08 -9.04
CA PRO A 31 -1.49 2.88 -8.49
C PRO A 31 -2.72 2.03 -8.15
N GLU A 32 -2.91 0.89 -8.81
CA GLU A 32 -4.05 0.02 -8.56
C GLU A 32 -4.00 -0.70 -7.20
N LEU A 33 -2.85 -0.66 -6.50
CA LEU A 33 -2.71 -1.21 -5.14
C LEU A 33 -3.55 -0.49 -4.09
N THR A 34 -3.96 0.75 -4.35
CA THR A 34 -4.74 1.56 -3.42
C THR A 34 -6.26 1.36 -3.59
N ARG A 35 -6.68 0.60 -4.61
CA ARG A 35 -8.09 0.34 -4.87
C ARG A 35 -8.72 -0.45 -3.73
N THR A 36 -9.89 0.02 -3.31
CA THR A 36 -10.72 -0.62 -2.30
C THR A 36 -11.44 -1.83 -2.88
N LEU A 37 -11.97 -2.71 -2.00
CA LEU A 37 -12.76 -3.87 -2.42
C LEU A 37 -13.99 -3.49 -3.28
N GLY A 38 -14.55 -2.30 -3.11
CA GLY A 38 -15.67 -1.81 -3.92
C GLY A 38 -15.28 -1.28 -5.30
N GLU A 39 -13.98 -1.03 -5.54
CA GLU A 39 -13.43 -0.51 -6.80
C GLU A 39 -12.79 -1.61 -7.66
N VAL A 40 -12.80 -2.86 -7.18
CA VAL A 40 -12.22 -4.02 -7.87
C VAL A 40 -13.29 -5.05 -8.17
N ASP A 41 -13.23 -5.63 -9.36
CA ASP A 41 -14.07 -6.76 -9.76
C ASP A 41 -13.27 -8.08 -9.74
N ALA A 42 -13.99 -9.18 -9.94
CA ALA A 42 -13.40 -10.52 -9.94
C ALA A 42 -12.36 -10.71 -11.06
N ASP A 43 -12.57 -10.08 -12.22
CA ASP A 43 -11.67 -10.20 -13.37
C ASP A 43 -10.34 -9.50 -13.11
N PHE A 44 -10.38 -8.32 -12.48
CA PHE A 44 -9.20 -7.58 -12.05
C PHE A 44 -8.40 -8.35 -11.00
N LEU A 45 -9.06 -8.89 -9.98
CA LEU A 45 -8.41 -9.73 -8.97
C LEU A 45 -7.79 -10.98 -9.61
N ALA A 46 -8.54 -11.66 -10.49
CA ALA A 46 -8.05 -12.85 -11.17
C ALA A 46 -6.85 -12.54 -12.08
N TYR A 47 -6.85 -11.40 -12.76
CA TYR A 47 -5.73 -10.93 -13.57
C TYR A 47 -4.46 -10.75 -12.72
N ARG A 48 -4.56 -10.02 -11.61
CA ARG A 48 -3.43 -9.75 -10.69
C ARG A 48 -2.88 -11.02 -10.05
N LEU A 49 -3.76 -11.96 -9.68
CA LEU A 49 -3.37 -13.24 -9.10
C LEU A 49 -2.70 -14.15 -10.13
N ARG A 50 -3.23 -14.19 -11.36
CA ARG A 50 -2.85 -15.18 -12.38
C ARG A 50 -1.37 -15.18 -12.67
N ASP A 51 -0.77 -14.01 -12.91
CA ASP A 51 0.62 -13.95 -13.36
C ASP A 51 1.59 -14.43 -12.28
N ARG A 52 1.32 -14.03 -11.03
CA ARG A 52 2.12 -14.44 -9.87
C ARG A 52 1.99 -15.94 -9.60
N LEU A 53 0.77 -16.47 -9.62
CA LEU A 53 0.53 -17.90 -9.39
C LEU A 53 1.07 -18.76 -10.54
N ALA A 54 0.88 -18.34 -11.78
CA ALA A 54 1.39 -19.05 -12.95
C ALA A 54 2.93 -19.13 -12.94
N ALA A 55 3.62 -18.07 -12.49
CA ALA A 55 5.07 -18.10 -12.30
C ALA A 55 5.47 -19.13 -11.23
N VAL A 56 4.79 -19.12 -10.09
CA VAL A 56 5.05 -20.07 -8.99
C VAL A 56 4.84 -21.51 -9.43
N GLU A 57 3.73 -21.81 -10.09
CA GLU A 57 3.39 -23.14 -10.60
C GLU A 57 4.36 -23.58 -11.70
N SER A 58 4.63 -22.72 -12.68
CA SER A 58 5.49 -23.07 -13.82
C SER A 58 6.93 -23.34 -13.38
N VAL A 59 7.47 -22.56 -12.44
CA VAL A 59 8.83 -22.78 -11.93
C VAL A 59 8.88 -23.92 -10.93
N GLY A 60 7.86 -24.03 -10.07
CA GLY A 60 7.73 -25.14 -9.12
C GLY A 60 7.68 -26.49 -9.81
N ALA A 61 6.90 -26.62 -10.90
CA ALA A 61 6.85 -27.84 -11.70
C ALA A 61 8.17 -28.12 -12.43
N ALA A 62 8.84 -27.09 -12.95
CA ALA A 62 10.13 -27.24 -13.63
C ALA A 62 11.27 -27.72 -12.71
N LEU A 63 11.15 -27.46 -11.41
CA LEU A 63 12.15 -27.81 -10.39
C LEU A 63 11.68 -28.92 -9.43
N GLU A 64 10.58 -29.59 -9.76
CA GLU A 64 10.00 -30.64 -8.93
C GLU A 64 11.01 -31.76 -8.66
N GLY A 65 11.04 -32.24 -7.41
CA GLY A 65 11.98 -33.28 -6.97
C GLY A 65 13.42 -32.83 -6.77
N ARG A 66 13.76 -31.56 -7.04
CA ARG A 66 15.11 -31.01 -6.84
C ARG A 66 15.26 -30.39 -5.43
N PRO A 67 16.43 -30.48 -4.79
CA PRO A 67 16.68 -29.88 -3.48
C PRO A 67 16.97 -28.38 -3.59
N VAL A 68 16.00 -27.61 -4.09
CA VAL A 68 16.09 -26.16 -4.30
C VAL A 68 15.23 -25.45 -3.27
N VAL A 69 15.69 -24.31 -2.76
CA VAL A 69 14.90 -23.42 -1.91
C VAL A 69 13.95 -22.58 -2.79
N HIS A 70 12.67 -22.54 -2.44
CA HIS A 70 11.65 -21.71 -3.08
C HIS A 70 11.23 -20.62 -2.09
N LEU A 71 11.74 -19.39 -2.28
CA LEU A 71 11.42 -18.23 -1.45
C LEU A 71 10.32 -17.40 -2.10
N LEU A 72 9.11 -17.48 -1.56
CA LEU A 72 7.96 -16.68 -1.99
C LEU A 72 8.02 -15.33 -1.28
N ALA A 73 8.36 -14.26 -1.99
CA ALA A 73 8.26 -12.92 -1.43
C ALA A 73 6.78 -12.58 -1.26
N SER A 74 6.42 -12.08 -0.09
CA SER A 74 5.09 -11.63 0.30
C SER A 74 5.22 -10.34 1.11
N THR A 75 4.10 -9.77 1.56
CA THR A 75 4.08 -8.51 2.29
C THR A 75 3.58 -8.70 3.71
N VAL A 76 4.20 -8.01 4.66
CA VAL A 76 3.70 -7.95 6.05
C VAL A 76 2.27 -7.39 6.13
N ALA A 77 1.84 -6.64 5.11
CA ALA A 77 0.48 -6.13 5.05
C ALA A 77 -0.56 -7.28 5.00
N ALA A 78 -0.21 -8.44 4.45
CA ALA A 78 -1.07 -9.63 4.46
C ALA A 78 -1.27 -10.24 5.87
N VAL A 79 -0.43 -9.85 6.84
CA VAL A 79 -0.54 -10.22 8.26
C VAL A 79 -1.22 -9.11 9.06
N LEU A 80 -0.90 -7.86 8.77
CA LEU A 80 -1.39 -6.68 9.51
C LEU A 80 -2.77 -6.21 9.06
N GLY A 81 -3.22 -6.58 7.86
CA GLY A 81 -4.42 -6.00 7.23
C GLY A 81 -4.20 -4.56 6.74
N GLY A 82 -5.24 -3.96 6.17
CA GLY A 82 -5.23 -2.59 5.62
C GLY A 82 -5.88 -2.51 4.22
N LEU A 83 -6.34 -1.32 3.81
CA LEU A 83 -7.04 -1.17 2.53
C LEU A 83 -6.16 -1.39 1.29
N ALA A 84 -4.83 -1.18 1.40
CA ALA A 84 -3.87 -1.52 0.36
C ALA A 84 -3.61 -3.05 0.22
N VAL A 85 -4.33 -3.87 0.98
CA VAL A 85 -4.12 -5.33 1.10
C VAL A 85 -5.21 -6.13 0.39
N VAL A 86 -6.27 -5.51 -0.11
CA VAL A 86 -7.36 -6.30 -0.70
C VAL A 86 -6.90 -7.03 -1.97
N VAL A 87 -6.22 -6.32 -2.86
CA VAL A 87 -5.85 -6.85 -4.18
C VAL A 87 -4.75 -7.91 -4.06
N ASP A 88 -3.68 -7.61 -3.32
CA ASP A 88 -2.51 -8.50 -3.24
C ASP A 88 -2.52 -9.40 -1.99
N GLY A 89 -3.25 -9.05 -0.94
CA GLY A 89 -3.31 -9.84 0.29
C GLY A 89 -3.89 -11.22 0.08
N ALA A 90 -4.86 -11.40 -0.82
CA ALA A 90 -5.36 -12.73 -1.18
C ALA A 90 -4.25 -13.59 -1.84
N ALA A 91 -3.43 -12.99 -2.70
CA ALA A 91 -2.29 -13.65 -3.33
C ALA A 91 -1.26 -14.07 -2.28
N ASP A 92 -0.94 -13.14 -1.38
CA ASP A 92 0.03 -13.31 -0.32
C ASP A 92 -0.37 -14.40 0.68
N LEU A 93 -1.64 -14.40 1.10
CA LEU A 93 -2.21 -15.47 1.91
C LEU A 93 -2.15 -16.82 1.19
N TYR A 94 -2.49 -16.85 -0.10
CA TYR A 94 -2.41 -18.07 -0.90
C TYR A 94 -0.98 -18.61 -0.98
N LEU A 95 0.02 -17.76 -1.21
CA LEU A 95 1.44 -18.17 -1.26
C LEU A 95 1.90 -18.76 0.07
N GLY A 96 1.47 -18.18 1.20
CA GLY A 96 1.72 -18.74 2.53
C GLY A 96 1.16 -20.15 2.67
N LEU A 97 -0.11 -20.35 2.27
CA LEU A 97 -0.77 -21.66 2.31
C LEU A 97 -0.13 -22.67 1.34
N LEU A 98 0.26 -22.22 0.14
CA LEU A 98 0.93 -23.06 -0.85
C LEU A 98 2.27 -23.57 -0.33
N ALA A 99 3.10 -22.69 0.24
CA ALA A 99 4.38 -23.08 0.83
C ALA A 99 4.18 -24.12 1.94
N GLN A 100 3.15 -23.94 2.77
CA GLN A 100 2.79 -24.90 3.82
C GLN A 100 2.33 -26.24 3.27
N ALA A 101 1.43 -26.24 2.27
CA ALA A 101 0.91 -27.45 1.66
C ALA A 101 2.01 -28.27 0.97
N ARG A 102 2.93 -27.61 0.26
CA ARG A 102 4.08 -28.25 -0.41
C ARG A 102 5.00 -28.96 0.58
N ARG A 103 5.28 -28.32 1.72
CA ARG A 103 6.07 -28.96 2.79
C ARG A 103 5.38 -30.17 3.41
N GLN A 104 4.07 -30.08 3.68
CA GLN A 104 3.32 -31.19 4.26
C GLN A 104 3.30 -32.44 3.36
N ARG A 105 3.47 -32.26 2.04
CA ARG A 105 3.59 -33.36 1.06
C ARG A 105 4.99 -33.98 1.02
N GLY A 106 5.96 -33.42 1.73
CA GLY A 106 7.34 -33.91 1.74
C GLY A 106 8.09 -33.62 0.45
N ASP A 107 7.78 -32.53 -0.25
CA ASP A 107 8.53 -32.10 -1.45
C ASP A 107 10.03 -32.01 -1.14
N ALA A 108 10.86 -32.46 -2.08
CA ALA A 108 12.32 -32.32 -2.00
C ALA A 108 12.76 -30.84 -2.01
N GLY A 109 11.95 -29.98 -2.63
CA GLY A 109 12.13 -28.53 -2.63
C GLY A 109 11.68 -27.91 -1.30
N ARG A 110 12.44 -26.92 -0.82
CA ARG A 110 12.18 -26.27 0.47
C ARG A 110 11.47 -24.95 0.24
N TRP A 111 10.16 -24.94 0.48
CA TRP A 111 9.33 -23.76 0.31
C TRP A 111 9.36 -22.89 1.55
N LEU A 112 9.48 -21.58 1.41
CA LEU A 112 9.36 -20.58 2.47
C LEU A 112 8.60 -19.38 1.92
N CYS A 113 7.59 -18.91 2.64
CA CYS A 113 6.95 -17.63 2.36
C CYS A 113 7.48 -16.59 3.33
N ALA A 114 7.91 -15.42 2.83
CA ALA A 114 8.42 -14.33 3.64
C ALA A 114 7.50 -13.11 3.51
N ASP A 115 6.77 -12.77 4.56
CA ASP A 115 6.01 -11.53 4.66
C ASP A 115 6.94 -10.43 5.18
N TRP A 116 7.57 -9.70 4.27
CA TRP A 116 8.50 -8.65 4.65
C TRP A 116 7.89 -7.25 4.50
N ASP A 117 8.44 -6.30 5.25
CA ASP A 117 8.20 -4.88 5.02
C ASP A 117 8.64 -4.47 3.60
N ALA A 118 8.06 -3.37 3.10
CA ALA A 118 8.45 -2.81 1.81
C ALA A 118 9.93 -2.45 1.80
N VAL A 119 10.58 -2.55 0.64
CA VAL A 119 12.00 -2.23 0.49
C VAL A 119 12.16 -0.85 -0.16
N ARG A 120 13.05 -0.04 0.39
CA ARG A 120 13.49 1.25 -0.14
C ARG A 120 14.86 1.13 -0.79
N TYR A 121 14.92 1.33 -2.10
CA TYR A 121 16.10 1.21 -2.96
C TYR A 121 16.86 2.52 -3.17
N GLY A 122 16.28 3.66 -2.81
CA GLY A 122 16.90 4.99 -2.88
C GLY A 122 16.92 5.61 -4.27
N HIS A 123 16.37 4.93 -5.28
CA HIS A 123 16.25 5.40 -6.67
C HIS A 123 14.79 5.50 -7.13
N GLU A 124 13.83 5.39 -6.20
CA GLU A 124 12.41 5.53 -6.48
C GLU A 124 12.06 6.95 -6.93
N SER A 125 10.99 7.09 -7.72
CA SER A 125 10.37 8.39 -7.95
C SER A 125 9.89 8.99 -6.63
N ALA A 126 9.71 10.31 -6.58
CA ALA A 126 9.13 10.99 -5.42
C ALA A 126 7.75 10.41 -5.06
N GLU A 127 6.96 10.07 -6.08
CA GLU A 127 5.63 9.46 -5.98
C GLU A 127 5.65 8.05 -5.36
N THR A 128 6.66 7.24 -5.67
CA THR A 128 6.82 5.92 -5.05
C THR A 128 7.41 6.06 -3.65
N THR A 129 8.33 7.01 -3.44
CA THR A 129 8.97 7.30 -2.16
C THR A 129 7.95 7.71 -1.11
N SER A 130 6.96 8.54 -1.47
CA SER A 130 5.90 9.02 -0.58
C SER A 130 4.92 7.93 -0.14
N ARG A 131 4.82 6.83 -0.90
CA ARG A 131 3.94 5.69 -0.59
C ARG A 131 4.62 4.62 0.25
N LEU A 132 5.95 4.64 0.34
CA LEU A 132 6.70 3.70 1.15
C LEU A 132 6.68 4.12 2.62
N PRO A 133 6.36 3.22 3.55
CA PRO A 133 6.38 3.53 4.97
C PRO A 133 7.78 3.95 5.44
N ARG A 134 7.83 4.73 6.51
CA ARG A 134 9.08 5.12 7.18
C ARG A 134 9.86 3.88 7.64
N GLU A 135 9.12 2.84 8.02
CA GLU A 135 9.63 1.54 8.47
C GLU A 135 10.06 0.61 7.31
N ALA A 136 10.23 1.10 6.08
CA ALA A 136 10.71 0.28 4.99
C ALA A 136 12.14 -0.26 5.22
N ILE A 137 12.39 -1.51 4.79
CA ILE A 137 13.73 -2.13 4.76
C ILE A 137 14.61 -1.33 3.81
N GLN A 138 15.81 -0.94 4.26
CA GLN A 138 16.76 -0.23 3.40
C GLN A 138 17.44 -1.21 2.44
N ALA A 139 17.74 -0.79 1.21
CA ALA A 139 18.40 -1.66 0.23
C ALA A 139 19.72 -2.26 0.72
N ALA A 140 20.46 -1.55 1.59
CA ALA A 140 21.68 -2.07 2.21
C ALA A 140 21.43 -3.25 3.16
N GLU A 141 20.23 -3.40 3.70
CA GLU A 141 19.82 -4.46 4.63
C GLU A 141 19.33 -5.72 3.90
N VAL A 142 18.88 -5.58 2.64
CA VAL A 142 18.30 -6.67 1.84
C VAL A 142 19.21 -7.91 1.75
N PRO A 143 20.53 -7.80 1.51
CA PRO A 143 21.40 -8.97 1.47
C PRO A 143 21.38 -9.76 2.79
N ALA A 144 21.44 -9.08 3.93
CA ALA A 144 21.43 -9.72 5.25
C ALA A 144 20.08 -10.39 5.54
N VAL A 145 18.97 -9.74 5.15
CA VAL A 145 17.62 -10.33 5.25
C VAL A 145 17.52 -11.59 4.39
N LEU A 146 17.99 -11.54 3.14
CA LEU A 146 17.96 -12.70 2.24
C LEU A 146 18.81 -13.85 2.77
N ASP A 147 20.01 -13.59 3.27
CA ASP A 147 20.88 -14.62 3.86
C ASP A 147 20.19 -15.32 5.03
N GLY A 148 19.53 -14.56 5.92
CA GLY A 148 18.75 -15.11 7.03
C GLY A 148 17.58 -15.98 6.55
N LEU A 149 16.82 -15.52 5.56
CA LEU A 149 15.70 -16.28 4.98
C LEU A 149 16.15 -17.57 4.31
N LEU A 150 17.25 -17.52 3.56
CA LEU A 150 17.84 -18.70 2.92
C LEU A 150 18.39 -19.70 3.94
N ALA A 151 18.98 -19.21 5.03
CA ALA A 151 19.43 -20.05 6.14
C ALA A 151 18.26 -20.76 6.83
N LEU A 152 17.17 -20.04 7.14
CA LEU A 152 15.94 -20.60 7.72
C LEU A 152 15.32 -21.66 6.80
N ALA A 153 15.15 -21.33 5.51
CA ALA A 153 14.66 -22.27 4.52
C ALA A 153 15.56 -23.50 4.41
N SER A 154 16.88 -23.34 4.59
CA SER A 154 17.86 -24.42 4.57
C SER A 154 17.95 -25.22 5.88
N GLY A 155 17.49 -24.69 7.00
CA GLY A 155 17.48 -25.36 8.29
C GLY A 155 16.34 -26.37 8.45
N GLY A 156 15.35 -26.37 7.55
CA GLY A 156 14.13 -27.17 7.67
C GLY A 156 13.06 -26.51 8.56
N GLU A 157 13.36 -25.33 9.13
CA GLU A 157 12.39 -24.43 9.75
C GLU A 157 11.59 -23.72 8.65
N GLY A 158 10.68 -24.47 8.05
CA GLY A 158 9.89 -24.04 6.90
C GLY A 158 8.48 -23.67 7.31
N GLY A 159 8.03 -22.51 6.87
CA GLY A 159 6.75 -21.98 7.31
C GLY A 159 6.24 -20.86 6.44
N ARG A 160 5.90 -19.84 7.18
CA ARG A 160 5.74 -18.47 6.76
C ARG A 160 6.54 -17.70 7.81
N VAL A 161 7.37 -16.76 7.39
CA VAL A 161 8.13 -15.93 8.31
C VAL A 161 7.77 -14.48 8.07
N VAL A 162 7.69 -13.72 9.15
CA VAL A 162 7.46 -12.29 9.07
C VAL A 162 8.78 -11.58 9.29
N VAL A 163 9.16 -10.70 8.37
CA VAL A 163 10.33 -9.83 8.51
C VAL A 163 9.82 -8.40 8.68
N SER A 164 9.82 -7.94 9.92
CA SER A 164 9.46 -6.55 10.21
C SER A 164 10.65 -5.78 10.77
N THR A 165 10.79 -4.55 10.33
CA THR A 165 11.78 -3.57 10.84
C THR A 165 11.35 -2.95 12.16
N THR A 166 10.12 -3.19 12.59
CA THR A 166 9.50 -2.60 13.79
C THR A 166 8.66 -3.61 14.55
N ASP A 167 8.16 -3.23 15.73
CA ASP A 167 7.31 -4.08 16.55
C ASP A 167 6.00 -4.42 15.82
N LEU A 168 5.88 -5.68 15.40
CA LEU A 168 4.75 -6.20 14.64
C LEU A 168 3.44 -6.15 15.43
N GLU A 169 3.47 -6.42 16.73
CA GLU A 169 2.26 -6.48 17.55
C GLU A 169 1.72 -5.09 17.84
N ALA A 170 2.61 -4.10 18.02
CA ALA A 170 2.23 -2.70 18.09
C ALA A 170 1.58 -2.23 16.79
N ARG A 171 2.10 -2.64 15.63
CA ARG A 171 1.48 -2.33 14.32
C ARG A 171 0.12 -3.00 14.17
N ARG A 172 -0.02 -4.24 14.60
CA ARG A 172 -1.29 -5.00 14.53
C ARG A 172 -2.38 -4.32 15.36
N ARG A 173 -2.08 -3.93 16.60
CA ARG A 173 -3.02 -3.19 17.47
C ARG A 173 -3.47 -1.88 16.84
N ARG A 174 -2.55 -1.11 16.24
CA ARG A 174 -2.90 0.12 15.49
C ARG A 174 -3.79 -0.16 14.28
N SER A 175 -3.51 -1.22 13.54
CA SER A 175 -4.26 -1.60 12.34
C SER A 175 -5.69 -2.07 12.66
N LEU A 176 -5.88 -2.78 13.77
CA LEU A 176 -7.20 -3.25 14.19
C LEU A 176 -8.07 -2.16 14.81
N GLY A 177 -7.56 -0.92 14.93
CA GLY A 177 -8.25 0.13 15.66
C GLY A 177 -8.35 -0.17 17.16
N GLU A 178 -7.54 -1.10 17.69
CA GLU A 178 -7.39 -1.38 19.13
C GLU A 178 -6.53 -0.32 19.84
N GLN A 179 -6.65 0.93 19.41
CA GLN A 179 -6.57 2.02 20.37
C GLN A 179 -7.96 2.11 20.96
N GLU A 180 -8.08 1.67 22.21
CA GLU A 180 -9.16 1.89 23.17
C GLU A 180 -10.42 2.55 22.60
N ASP A 181 -11.55 1.86 22.72
CA ASP A 181 -12.90 2.44 22.70
C ASP A 181 -12.88 3.98 22.77
N VAL A 182 -12.96 4.64 21.61
CA VAL A 182 -13.25 6.08 21.54
C VAL A 182 -14.75 6.25 21.79
N ALA A 183 -15.18 5.74 22.93
CA ALA A 183 -16.32 6.21 23.68
C ALA A 183 -15.76 7.07 24.82
N ALA A 184 -15.65 8.37 24.55
CA ALA A 184 -15.56 9.43 25.56
C ALA A 184 -14.47 9.30 26.64
N GLY A 185 -13.27 9.81 26.36
CA GLY A 185 -12.27 10.12 27.38
C GLY A 185 -10.97 10.60 26.75
N ALA A 186 -10.40 11.70 27.25
CA ALA A 186 -9.18 12.32 26.73
C ALA A 186 -8.00 11.33 26.73
N SER A 187 -7.72 10.69 25.59
CA SER A 187 -6.41 10.11 25.33
C SER A 187 -5.46 11.29 25.07
N GLU A 188 -4.41 11.43 25.89
CA GLU A 188 -3.43 12.50 25.74
C GLU A 188 -2.86 12.47 24.32
N ARG A 189 -3.11 13.55 23.56
CA ARG A 189 -2.49 13.73 22.26
C ARG A 189 -0.98 13.69 22.43
N ARG A 190 -0.30 13.03 21.50
CA ARG A 190 1.17 12.89 21.51
C ARG A 190 1.81 14.04 20.74
N ALA A 191 3.02 14.41 21.11
CA ALA A 191 3.78 15.43 20.38
C ALA A 191 4.10 14.99 18.94
N ARG A 192 4.19 15.97 18.03
CA ARG A 192 4.77 15.78 16.68
C ARG A 192 6.21 15.26 16.83
N PRO A 193 6.64 14.21 16.11
CA PRO A 193 8.04 13.76 16.13
C PRO A 193 9.01 14.88 15.75
N ASP A 194 10.13 14.96 16.46
CA ASP A 194 11.18 15.97 16.21
C ASP A 194 12.12 15.59 15.06
N ASP A 195 12.11 14.32 14.64
CA ASP A 195 13.03 13.73 13.67
C ASP A 195 12.46 13.61 12.24
N LEU A 196 11.59 14.55 11.88
CA LEU A 196 10.99 14.61 10.55
C LEU A 196 11.90 15.32 9.54
N PRO A 197 11.86 14.95 8.24
CA PRO A 197 12.66 15.59 7.20
C PRO A 197 12.39 17.08 7.08
N GLU A 198 11.12 17.46 7.21
CA GLU A 198 10.67 18.84 7.09
C GLU A 198 10.60 19.52 8.47
N PRO A 199 11.11 20.77 8.60
CA PRO A 199 10.91 21.55 9.80
C PRO A 199 9.41 21.84 9.98
N TYR A 200 9.00 22.02 11.23
CA TYR A 200 7.62 22.43 11.50
C TYR A 200 7.33 23.80 10.86
N ALA A 201 6.37 23.83 9.95
CA ALA A 201 5.80 25.03 9.37
C ALA A 201 4.30 25.11 9.71
N GLU A 202 3.83 26.28 10.13
CA GLU A 202 2.43 26.46 10.55
C GLU A 202 1.49 26.51 9.33
N PRO A 203 0.32 25.84 9.37
CA PRO A 203 -0.71 25.98 8.34
C PRO A 203 -1.19 27.44 8.18
N GLU A 204 -1.08 27.99 6.98
CA GLU A 204 -1.27 29.42 6.71
C GLU A 204 -2.71 29.78 6.35
N THR A 205 -3.43 28.90 5.65
CA THR A 205 -4.83 29.13 5.22
C THR A 205 -5.84 28.40 6.12
N ASP A 206 -7.11 28.82 6.08
CA ASP A 206 -8.18 28.15 6.83
C ASP A 206 -8.34 26.69 6.42
N THR A 207 -8.21 26.40 5.13
CA THR A 207 -8.25 25.03 4.61
C THR A 207 -7.07 24.21 5.12
N GLN A 208 -5.85 24.75 5.07
CA GLN A 208 -4.66 24.06 5.61
C GLN A 208 -4.79 23.81 7.11
N ARG A 209 -5.24 24.80 7.90
CA ARG A 209 -5.49 24.64 9.35
C ARG A 209 -6.49 23.54 9.61
N ARG A 210 -7.61 23.55 8.90
CA ARG A 210 -8.66 22.56 9.10
C ARG A 210 -8.25 21.16 8.66
N VAL A 211 -7.47 21.03 7.58
CA VAL A 211 -6.85 19.75 7.19
C VAL A 211 -5.93 19.26 8.30
N ALA A 212 -5.01 20.10 8.79
CA ALA A 212 -4.07 19.75 9.86
C ALA A 212 -4.78 19.33 11.16
N GLU A 213 -5.90 19.97 11.52
CA GLU A 213 -6.71 19.60 12.68
C GLU A 213 -7.29 18.18 12.56
N VAL A 214 -7.94 17.87 11.43
CA VAL A 214 -8.51 16.52 11.19
C VAL A 214 -7.39 15.47 11.18
N TRP A 215 -6.24 15.82 10.62
CA TRP A 215 -5.05 14.99 10.61
C TRP A 215 -4.53 14.69 12.02
N ALA A 216 -4.42 15.72 12.85
CA ALA A 216 -4.00 15.62 14.24
C ALA A 216 -4.99 14.78 15.06
N GLU A 217 -6.29 14.92 14.83
CA GLU A 217 -7.31 14.08 15.44
C GLU A 217 -7.20 12.60 15.05
N VAL A 218 -6.93 12.31 13.78
CA VAL A 218 -6.82 10.93 13.28
C VAL A 218 -5.53 10.25 13.77
N LEU A 219 -4.42 10.98 13.81
CA LEU A 219 -3.11 10.45 14.23
C LEU A 219 -2.84 10.58 15.74
N GLY A 220 -3.77 11.18 16.48
CA GLY A 220 -3.63 11.45 17.92
C GLY A 220 -2.49 12.41 18.25
N LEU A 221 -2.24 13.41 17.40
CA LEU A 221 -1.14 14.37 17.55
C LEU A 221 -1.61 15.71 18.14
N ASP A 222 -0.71 16.41 18.83
CA ASP A 222 -0.93 17.78 19.31
C ASP A 222 -1.02 18.77 18.16
N ARG A 223 -0.15 18.60 17.15
CA ARG A 223 -0.05 19.47 15.99
C ARG A 223 0.52 18.73 14.79
N VAL A 224 0.18 19.22 13.61
CA VAL A 224 0.69 18.77 12.31
C VAL A 224 1.14 20.00 11.53
N GLY A 225 2.34 19.94 10.96
CA GLY A 225 2.93 20.99 10.14
C GLY A 225 2.44 20.94 8.70
N LEU A 226 2.58 22.07 8.00
CA LEU A 226 2.11 22.27 6.62
C LEU A 226 2.69 21.26 5.62
N HIS A 227 3.96 20.90 5.79
CA HIS A 227 4.70 19.98 4.91
C HIS A 227 4.91 18.60 5.53
N ASP A 228 4.25 18.30 6.65
CA ASP A 228 4.36 16.98 7.27
C ASP A 228 3.72 15.94 6.37
N ASN A 229 4.49 14.93 5.97
CA ASN A 229 3.97 13.78 5.25
C ASN A 229 3.18 12.88 6.20
N TYR A 230 2.00 12.43 5.75
CA TYR A 230 1.11 11.53 6.49
C TYR A 230 1.81 10.28 7.04
N PHE A 231 2.65 9.64 6.23
CA PHE A 231 3.31 8.38 6.55
C PHE A 231 4.47 8.58 7.50
N ASP A 232 5.19 9.70 7.39
CA ASP A 232 6.28 10.03 8.32
C ASP A 232 5.76 10.30 9.74
N LEU A 233 4.51 10.73 9.86
CA LEU A 233 3.80 10.91 11.13
C LEU A 233 3.28 9.59 11.74
N GLY A 234 3.50 8.46 11.07
CA GLY A 234 3.04 7.13 11.49
C GLY A 234 1.63 6.78 10.99
N GLY A 235 1.11 7.52 10.01
CA GLY A 235 -0.15 7.23 9.36
C GLY A 235 -0.10 5.94 8.54
N ASN A 236 -1.24 5.24 8.46
CA ASN A 236 -1.40 4.04 7.63
C ASN A 236 -2.65 4.14 6.75
N SER A 237 -2.82 3.22 5.80
CA SER A 237 -3.91 3.27 4.82
C SER A 237 -5.31 3.23 5.44
N LEU A 238 -5.51 2.54 6.58
CA LEU A 238 -6.82 2.48 7.23
C LEU A 238 -7.19 3.84 7.83
N MET A 239 -6.25 4.44 8.58
CA MET A 239 -6.38 5.79 9.11
C MET A 239 -6.51 6.82 7.96
N ALA A 240 -5.88 6.59 6.81
CA ALA A 240 -5.96 7.51 5.66
C ALA A 240 -7.38 7.54 5.08
N THR A 241 -8.06 6.40 5.02
CA THR A 241 -9.46 6.34 4.60
C THR A 241 -10.38 7.02 5.59
N GLN A 242 -10.13 6.87 6.90
CA GLN A 242 -10.87 7.62 7.93
C GLN A 242 -10.65 9.13 7.78
N LEU A 243 -9.40 9.54 7.57
CA LEU A 243 -9.01 10.93 7.32
C LEU A 243 -9.71 11.49 6.09
N VAL A 244 -9.58 10.84 4.93
CA VAL A 244 -10.24 11.27 3.68
C VAL A 244 -11.76 11.32 3.83
N SER A 245 -12.37 10.34 4.50
CA SER A 245 -13.82 10.37 4.78
C SER A 245 -14.23 11.57 5.64
N ARG A 246 -13.47 11.87 6.70
CA ARG A 246 -13.70 13.06 7.54
C ARG A 246 -13.49 14.36 6.77
N LEU A 247 -12.47 14.44 5.91
CA LEU A 247 -12.20 15.60 5.06
C LEU A 247 -13.33 15.84 4.05
N ARG A 248 -13.82 14.78 3.37
CA ARG A 248 -14.99 14.87 2.48
C ARG A 248 -16.19 15.45 3.21
N GLY A 249 -16.47 14.96 4.42
CA GLY A 249 -17.56 15.48 5.26
C GLY A 249 -17.34 16.92 5.72
N ALA A 250 -16.13 17.27 6.14
CA ALA A 250 -15.79 18.60 6.66
C ALA A 250 -15.85 19.68 5.58
N PHE A 251 -15.43 19.38 4.36
CA PHE A 251 -15.34 20.34 3.25
C PHE A 251 -16.45 20.19 2.21
N ARG A 252 -17.29 19.15 2.31
CA ARG A 252 -18.36 18.82 1.35
C ARG A 252 -17.84 18.71 -0.09
N VAL A 253 -16.69 18.07 -0.26
CA VAL A 253 -16.07 17.80 -1.55
C VAL A 253 -15.92 16.30 -1.77
N GLU A 254 -15.91 15.89 -3.03
CA GLU A 254 -15.38 14.59 -3.41
C GLU A 254 -13.87 14.68 -3.50
N LEU A 255 -13.18 13.99 -2.59
CA LEU A 255 -11.72 13.89 -2.59
C LEU A 255 -11.34 12.43 -2.87
N ALA A 256 -10.79 12.14 -4.05
CA ALA A 256 -10.37 10.79 -4.39
C ALA A 256 -9.24 10.31 -3.46
N LEU A 257 -9.32 9.05 -3.02
CA LEU A 257 -8.30 8.48 -2.14
C LEU A 257 -6.94 8.41 -2.84
N GLN A 258 -6.92 8.19 -4.16
CA GLN A 258 -5.71 8.23 -4.97
C GLN A 258 -5.01 9.59 -4.90
N SER A 259 -5.77 10.69 -5.04
CA SER A 259 -5.22 12.05 -4.97
C SER A 259 -4.55 12.36 -3.63
N PHE A 260 -5.04 11.78 -2.54
CA PHE A 260 -4.38 11.86 -1.24
C PHE A 260 -3.02 11.13 -1.22
N PHE A 261 -2.90 9.99 -1.89
CA PHE A 261 -1.64 9.25 -1.97
C PHE A 261 -0.62 9.87 -2.94
N ASP A 262 -1.07 10.69 -3.88
CA ASP A 262 -0.20 11.38 -4.85
C ASP A 262 0.55 12.56 -4.19
N GLY A 263 -0.07 13.20 -3.19
CA GLY A 263 0.51 14.25 -2.37
C GLY A 263 -0.02 14.18 -0.94
N ALA A 264 0.72 13.48 -0.06
CA ALA A 264 0.26 13.16 1.29
C ALA A 264 0.71 14.17 2.35
N THR A 265 0.80 15.46 2.00
CA THR A 265 1.07 16.56 2.95
C THR A 265 -0.18 17.41 3.17
N VAL A 266 -0.20 18.21 4.25
CA VAL A 266 -1.30 19.16 4.50
C VAL A 266 -1.44 20.15 3.35
N ALA A 267 -0.32 20.62 2.79
CA ALA A 267 -0.32 21.54 1.64
C ALA A 267 -0.99 20.93 0.40
N ASP A 268 -0.57 19.74 -0.02
CA ASP A 268 -1.07 19.06 -1.23
C ASP A 268 -2.56 18.71 -1.11
N VAL A 269 -2.97 18.23 0.07
CA VAL A 269 -4.36 17.88 0.34
C VAL A 269 -5.25 19.12 0.39
N ALA A 270 -4.77 20.21 0.98
CA ALA A 270 -5.49 21.48 0.99
C ALA A 270 -5.68 22.03 -0.43
N GLU A 271 -4.65 21.95 -1.28
CA GLU A 271 -4.75 22.34 -2.70
C GLU A 271 -5.78 21.48 -3.45
N SER A 272 -5.74 20.16 -3.26
CA SER A 272 -6.71 19.25 -3.87
C SER A 272 -8.16 19.55 -3.45
N ILE A 273 -8.36 19.94 -2.19
CA ILE A 273 -9.67 20.37 -1.69
C ILE A 273 -10.11 21.67 -2.36
N GLU A 274 -9.24 22.67 -2.46
CA GLU A 274 -9.57 23.94 -3.10
C GLU A 274 -9.91 23.78 -4.59
N VAL A 275 -9.15 22.94 -5.31
CA VAL A 275 -9.47 22.58 -6.70
C VAL A 275 -10.85 21.94 -6.79
N ALA A 276 -11.17 20.98 -5.91
CA ALA A 276 -12.47 20.32 -5.89
C ALA A 276 -13.62 21.30 -5.58
N ARG A 277 -13.41 22.25 -4.65
CA ARG A 277 -14.40 23.30 -4.33
C ARG A 277 -14.63 24.23 -5.50
N TRP A 278 -13.56 24.65 -6.18
CA TRP A 278 -13.65 25.49 -7.37
C TRP A 278 -14.42 24.78 -8.49
N SER A 279 -14.10 23.52 -8.78
CA SER A 279 -14.82 22.72 -9.78
C SER A 279 -16.31 22.58 -9.46
N ALA A 280 -16.65 22.33 -8.19
CA ALA A 280 -18.05 22.24 -7.76
C ALA A 280 -18.80 23.57 -7.91
N GLN A 281 -18.13 24.70 -7.65
CA GLN A 281 -18.71 26.03 -7.81
C GLN A 281 -18.98 26.35 -9.28
N VAL A 282 -18.02 26.10 -10.18
CA VAL A 282 -18.20 26.32 -11.63
C VAL A 282 -19.36 25.50 -12.18
N GLN A 283 -19.47 24.23 -11.77
CA GLN A 283 -20.58 23.35 -12.19
C GLN A 283 -21.94 23.84 -11.69
N ALA A 284 -22.00 24.38 -10.47
CA ALA A 284 -23.23 24.96 -9.91
C ALA A 284 -23.65 26.24 -10.65
N GLU A 285 -22.68 27.08 -11.05
CA GLU A 285 -22.93 28.30 -11.82
C GLU A 285 -23.40 27.99 -13.25
N GLU A 286 -22.81 26.99 -13.93
CA GLU A 286 -23.23 26.52 -15.26
C GLU A 286 -24.63 25.88 -15.23
N ALA A 287 -24.95 25.11 -14.18
CA ALA A 287 -26.28 24.53 -14.00
C ALA A 287 -27.35 25.58 -13.65
N GLY A 288 -26.96 26.67 -12.96
CA GLY A 288 -27.83 27.79 -12.60
C GLY A 288 -28.07 28.81 -13.72
N GLY A 289 -27.16 28.90 -14.71
CA GLY A 289 -27.22 29.85 -15.82
C GLY A 289 -28.14 29.47 -16.99
N ALA A 290 -28.75 28.27 -16.98
CA ALA A 290 -29.53 27.74 -18.11
C ALA A 290 -31.02 28.17 -18.14
N VAL A 291 -31.43 29.27 -17.50
CA VAL A 291 -32.85 29.71 -17.49
C VAL A 291 -33.06 31.08 -18.17
N ALA A 292 -33.77 31.00 -19.30
CA ALA A 292 -34.56 32.03 -20.00
C ALA A 292 -33.85 33.16 -20.79
N VAL A 293 -33.53 32.86 -22.06
CA VAL A 293 -33.78 33.83 -23.15
C VAL A 293 -35.08 33.42 -23.83
N GLY A 294 -36.20 33.95 -23.34
CA GLY A 294 -37.49 33.84 -24.00
C GLY A 294 -37.48 34.68 -25.27
N VAL A 295 -37.58 34.04 -26.43
CA VAL A 295 -37.83 34.71 -27.71
C VAL A 295 -39.29 35.15 -27.68
N GLY A 296 -39.52 36.47 -27.56
CA GLY A 296 -40.84 37.06 -27.76
C GLY A 296 -41.21 37.04 -29.24
N GLU A 297 -42.10 36.13 -29.62
CA GLU A 297 -42.88 36.28 -30.86
C GLU A 297 -44.01 37.30 -30.60
N GLU A 298 -43.82 38.54 -31.08
CA GLU A 298 -44.95 39.44 -31.35
C GLU A 298 -45.30 39.36 -32.84
N MET A 299 -46.46 38.74 -33.09
CA MET A 299 -47.15 38.79 -34.37
C MET A 299 -47.68 40.20 -34.63
N GLY A 300 -47.23 40.81 -35.72
CA GLY A 300 -47.87 41.98 -36.31
C GLY A 300 -48.71 41.58 -37.52
N GLU A 301 -50.04 41.56 -37.35
CA GLU A 301 -50.99 41.82 -38.43
C GLU A 301 -50.95 43.31 -38.77
N ILE A 302 -50.69 43.66 -40.04
CA ILE A 302 -51.48 44.50 -40.98
C ILE A 302 -50.78 44.45 -42.33
#